data_AF-A0A8J5FSD8-F1
#
_entry.id   AF-A0A8J5FSD8-F1
#
_cell.length_a   1.000
_cell.length_b   1.000
_cell.length_c   1.000
_cell.angle_alpha   90.00
_cell.angle_beta   90.00
_cell.angle_gamma   90.00
#
_symmetry.space_group_name_H-M   'P 1'
#
loop_
_entity.id
_entity.type
_entity.pdbx_description
1 polymer ?
#
loop_
_entity_poly.entity_id
_entity_poly.type
_entity_poly.pdbx_seq_one_letter_code
_entity_poly.pdbx_strand_id
1 'polypeptide(L)'
;MFQLRKMVPDATDPIQHLVSPWGTDPDSLGAYSCDLIGKPTDQYESPCDPVDNQYFAGEAASADHSRYVHGAYTSGIMVVEVCRRRLTVQHGGSDLLQLVMRED
;
A
#
# COMPACT_ATOMS: atom_id res chain seq x y z
N MET A 1 1.14 -15.87 28.73
CA MET A 1 0.34 -16.76 29.61
C MET A 1 -0.20 -16.09 30.87
N PHE A 2 0.57 -15.26 31.57
CA PHE A 2 0.11 -14.61 32.81
C PHE A 2 -1.25 -13.90 32.70
N GLN A 3 -1.44 -13.03 31.70
CA GLN A 3 -2.72 -12.31 31.55
C GLN A 3 -3.88 -13.24 31.20
N LEU A 4 -3.65 -14.27 30.37
CA LEU A 4 -4.68 -15.25 30.01
C LEU A 4 -5.14 -16.06 31.23
N ARG A 5 -4.22 -16.50 32.10
CA ARG A 5 -4.55 -17.25 33.32
C ARG A 5 -5.32 -16.44 34.36
N LYS A 6 -5.30 -15.10 34.30
CA LYS A 6 -6.18 -14.25 35.13
C LYS A 6 -7.64 -14.34 34.68
N MET A 7 -7.88 -14.50 33.38
CA MET A 7 -9.22 -14.60 32.80
C MET A 7 -9.73 -16.04 32.79
N VAL A 8 -8.83 -17.01 32.57
CA VAL A 8 -9.12 -18.44 32.49
C VAL A 8 -8.07 -19.20 33.32
N PRO A 9 -8.33 -19.48 34.61
CA PRO A 9 -7.34 -20.02 35.55
C PRO A 9 -6.65 -21.32 35.09
N ASP A 10 -7.41 -22.21 34.45
CA ASP A 10 -6.94 -23.52 34.00
C ASP A 10 -6.38 -23.51 32.56
N ALA A 11 -6.15 -22.33 31.96
CA ALA A 11 -5.59 -22.24 30.62
C ALA A 11 -4.21 -22.93 30.55
N THR A 12 -4.10 -23.91 29.64
CA THR A 12 -2.87 -24.64 29.37
C THR A 12 -1.90 -23.84 28.51
N ASP A 13 -0.63 -24.23 28.51
CA ASP A 13 0.39 -23.57 27.68
C ASP A 13 0.15 -23.80 26.18
N PRO A 14 0.42 -22.80 25.32
CA PRO A 14 0.17 -22.89 23.89
C PRO A 14 1.11 -23.90 23.26
N ILE A 15 0.58 -24.72 22.34
CA ILE A 15 1.39 -25.66 21.55
C ILE A 15 2.35 -24.90 20.62
N GLN A 16 1.92 -23.74 20.13
CA GLN A 16 2.69 -22.86 19.26
C GLN A 16 2.25 -21.40 19.44
N HIS A 17 3.16 -20.46 19.18
CA HIS A 17 2.86 -19.04 19.08
C HIS A 17 3.60 -18.42 17.90
N LEU A 18 3.06 -17.33 17.37
CA LEU A 18 3.68 -16.50 16.34
C LEU A 18 3.55 -15.03 16.76
N VAL A 19 4.61 -14.26 16.59
CA VAL A 19 4.64 -12.82 16.86
C VAL A 19 5.15 -12.13 15.61
N SER A 20 4.35 -11.24 15.03
CA SER A 20 4.71 -10.54 13.80
C SER A 20 5.57 -9.31 14.11
N PRO A 21 6.78 -9.19 13.53
CA PRO A 21 7.70 -8.09 13.82
C PRO A 21 7.49 -6.87 12.90
N TRP A 22 6.24 -6.51 12.57
CA TRP A 22 5.90 -5.47 11.56
C TRP A 22 6.70 -4.18 11.70
N GLY A 23 6.93 -3.69 12.93
CA GLY A 23 7.67 -2.43 13.16
C GLY A 23 9.18 -2.50 12.97
N THR A 24 9.76 -3.70 12.88
CA THR A 24 11.21 -3.92 12.67
C THR A 24 11.51 -4.71 11.40
N ASP A 25 10.49 -5.26 10.76
CA ASP A 25 10.59 -5.92 9.47
C ASP A 25 11.08 -4.89 8.42
N PRO A 26 12.22 -5.13 7.74
CA PRO A 26 12.79 -4.17 6.80
C PRO A 26 11.89 -3.93 5.57
N ASP A 27 10.99 -4.85 5.24
CA ASP A 27 10.11 -4.75 4.08
C ASP A 27 8.80 -4.02 4.40
N SER A 28 8.50 -3.77 5.68
CA SER A 28 7.26 -3.10 6.11
C SER A 28 7.49 -1.87 6.98
N LEU A 29 8.45 -1.92 7.93
CA LEU A 29 8.80 -0.84 8.87
C LEU A 29 7.61 -0.26 9.65
N GLY A 30 6.50 -1.01 9.72
CA GLY A 30 5.21 -0.57 10.21
C GLY A 30 4.12 -1.54 9.77
N ALA A 31 2.91 -1.36 10.31
CA ALA A 31 1.75 -2.16 9.89
C ALA A 31 0.96 -1.46 8.78
N TYR A 32 0.67 -0.17 8.96
CA TYR A 32 -0.09 0.67 8.04
C TYR A 32 0.10 2.15 8.40
N SER A 33 -0.21 3.05 7.46
CA SER A 33 -0.15 4.50 7.63
C SER A 33 -1.06 4.99 8.77
N CYS A 34 -0.83 6.19 9.30
CA CYS A 34 -1.73 6.78 10.29
C CYS A 34 -1.74 8.30 10.17
N ASP A 35 -2.91 8.89 10.39
CA ASP A 35 -3.10 10.33 10.48
C ASP A 35 -2.64 10.80 11.83
N LEU A 36 -1.53 11.52 11.83
CA LEU A 36 -1.06 12.20 13.02
C LEU A 36 -1.86 13.48 13.20
N ILE A 37 -2.14 13.83 14.46
CA ILE A 37 -2.81 15.08 14.81
C ILE A 37 -1.97 16.25 14.27
N GLY A 38 -2.61 17.14 13.50
CA GLY A 38 -1.94 18.30 12.90
C GLY A 38 -1.30 18.05 11.55
N LYS A 39 -1.44 16.86 10.96
CA LYS A 39 -1.15 16.68 9.53
C LYS A 39 -2.14 17.54 8.73
N PRO A 40 -1.66 18.45 7.87
CA PRO A 40 -2.56 19.20 7.02
C PRO A 40 -3.17 18.24 6.00
N THR A 41 -4.47 18.40 5.76
CA THR A 41 -5.27 17.48 4.93
C THR A 41 -4.78 17.43 3.48
N ASP A 42 -4.04 18.46 3.04
CA ASP A 42 -3.42 18.59 1.72
C ASP A 42 -2.19 17.67 1.51
N GLN A 43 -1.61 17.12 2.58
CA GLN A 43 -0.45 16.21 2.48
C GLN A 43 -0.78 14.82 1.94
N TYR A 44 -2.05 14.48 1.71
CA TYR A 44 -2.40 13.24 1.01
C TYR A 44 -2.24 13.36 -0.51
N GLU A 45 -2.38 14.57 -1.06
CA GLU A 45 -2.23 14.79 -2.50
C GLU A 45 -0.74 14.72 -2.90
N SER A 46 0.15 15.32 -2.11
CA SER A 46 1.57 15.46 -2.46
C SER A 46 2.40 14.16 -2.61
N PRO A 47 2.27 13.09 -1.80
CA PRO A 47 3.09 11.89 -1.94
C PRO A 47 2.61 10.95 -3.04
N CYS A 48 1.42 11.16 -3.60
CA CYS A 48 0.84 10.33 -4.65
C CYS A 48 1.12 10.88 -6.06
N ASP A 49 1.61 12.11 -6.15
CA ASP A 49 1.94 12.73 -7.42
C ASP A 49 3.07 11.98 -8.13
N PRO A 50 2.92 11.64 -9.41
CA PRO A 50 3.97 10.97 -10.16
C PRO A 50 5.18 11.89 -10.32
N VAL A 51 6.38 11.32 -10.19
CA VAL A 51 7.65 12.01 -10.40
C VAL A 51 8.30 11.46 -11.66
N ASP A 52 8.34 12.28 -12.72
CA ASP A 52 8.78 11.85 -14.05
C ASP A 52 8.05 10.58 -14.51
N ASN A 53 8.73 9.45 -14.70
CA ASN A 53 8.14 8.18 -15.10
C ASN A 53 7.83 7.25 -13.91
N GLN A 54 7.94 7.73 -12.67
CA GLN A 54 7.67 6.98 -11.45
C GLN A 54 6.27 7.30 -10.93
N TYR A 55 5.57 6.26 -10.48
CA TYR A 55 4.20 6.34 -9.98
C TYR A 55 4.10 5.59 -8.65
N PHE A 56 3.26 6.10 -7.75
CA PHE A 56 3.11 5.57 -6.40
C PHE A 56 1.71 4.99 -6.19
N ALA A 57 1.64 3.76 -5.71
CA ALA A 57 0.42 3.06 -5.33
C ALA A 57 0.61 2.38 -3.97
N GLY A 58 -0.49 1.92 -3.38
CA GLY A 58 -0.49 1.25 -2.07
C GLY A 58 -1.48 1.90 -1.10
N GLU A 59 -1.58 1.34 0.11
CA GLU A 59 -2.56 1.82 1.10
C GLU A 59 -2.36 3.30 1.43
N ALA A 60 -1.10 3.73 1.56
CA ALA A 60 -0.77 5.12 1.90
C ALA A 60 -1.05 6.10 0.75
N ALA A 61 -1.27 5.58 -0.47
CA ALA A 61 -1.58 6.36 -1.66
C ALA A 61 -3.10 6.45 -1.95
N SER A 62 -3.94 5.90 -1.06
CA SER A 62 -5.39 6.02 -1.16
C SER A 62 -5.89 7.18 -0.28
N ALA A 63 -6.42 8.23 -0.91
CA ALA A 63 -6.97 9.39 -0.21
C ALA A 63 -8.18 9.00 0.66
N ASP A 64 -9.11 8.22 0.11
CA ASP A 64 -10.37 7.89 0.76
C ASP A 64 -10.30 6.65 1.68
N HIS A 65 -9.32 5.77 1.43
CA HIS A 65 -9.27 4.44 2.05
C HIS A 65 -7.86 4.04 2.48
N SER A 66 -7.09 4.99 3.04
CA SER A 66 -5.78 4.68 3.61
C SER A 66 -5.87 3.58 4.67
N ARG A 67 -4.82 2.76 4.81
CA ARG A 67 -4.67 1.62 5.75
C ARG A 67 -5.45 0.37 5.42
N TYR A 68 -6.30 0.43 4.42
CA TYR A 68 -7.14 -0.70 4.04
C TYR A 68 -6.62 -1.39 2.77
N VAL A 69 -6.84 -2.71 2.73
CA VAL A 69 -6.50 -3.54 1.57
C VAL A 69 -7.19 -3.05 0.29
N HIS A 70 -8.46 -2.63 0.38
CA HIS A 70 -9.18 -2.12 -0.78
C HIS A 70 -8.64 -0.77 -1.26
N GLY A 71 -8.09 0.07 -0.38
CA GLY A 71 -7.39 1.30 -0.77
C GLY A 71 -6.08 1.02 -1.51
N ALA A 72 -5.32 0.01 -1.07
CA ALA A 72 -4.14 -0.45 -1.79
C ALA A 72 -4.49 -1.00 -3.19
N TYR A 73 -5.58 -1.76 -3.29
CA TYR A 73 -6.06 -2.29 -4.55
C TYR A 73 -6.50 -1.18 -5.52
N THR A 74 -7.36 -0.26 -5.08
CA THR A 74 -7.90 0.79 -5.95
C THR A 74 -6.85 1.80 -6.38
N SER A 75 -5.91 2.16 -5.51
CA SER A 75 -4.77 3.02 -5.89
C SER A 75 -3.90 2.40 -6.98
N GLY A 76 -3.68 1.08 -6.95
CA GLY A 76 -2.98 0.35 -8.01
C GLY A 76 -3.68 0.45 -9.36
N ILE A 77 -5.01 0.24 -9.39
CA ILE A 77 -5.79 0.40 -10.63
C ILE A 77 -5.72 1.83 -11.16
N MET A 78 -5.84 2.82 -10.28
CA MET A 78 -5.77 4.24 -10.64
C MET A 78 -4.43 4.59 -11.30
N VAL A 79 -3.31 4.16 -10.71
CA VAL A 79 -1.98 4.40 -11.27
C VAL A 79 -1.83 3.79 -12.66
N VAL A 80 -2.29 2.55 -12.86
CA VAL A 80 -2.24 1.89 -14.18
C VAL A 80 -3.00 2.70 -15.23
N GLU A 81 -4.18 3.23 -14.88
CA GLU A 81 -4.94 4.08 -15.80
C GLU A 81 -4.20 5.38 -16.15
N VAL A 82 -3.58 6.04 -15.16
CA VAL A 82 -2.80 7.26 -15.36
C VAL A 82 -1.58 6.98 -16.25
N CYS A 83 -0.82 5.92 -15.96
CA CYS A 83 0.30 5.48 -16.78
C CYS A 83 -0.11 5.25 -18.23
N ARG A 84 -1.21 4.49 -18.43
CA ARG A 84 -1.72 4.16 -19.77
C ARG A 84 -2.10 5.42 -20.55
N ARG A 85 -2.80 6.36 -19.91
CA ARG A 85 -3.15 7.65 -20.52
C ARG A 85 -1.90 8.43 -20.93
N ARG A 86 -0.90 8.55 -20.05
CA ARG A 86 0.32 9.30 -20.35
C ARG A 86 1.11 8.69 -21.51
N LEU A 87 1.29 7.38 -21.51
CA LEU A 87 1.97 6.67 -22.61
C LEU A 87 1.23 6.85 -23.94
N THR A 88 -0.11 6.86 -23.91
CA THR A 88 -0.92 7.06 -25.11
C THR A 88 -0.73 8.46 -25.68
N VAL A 89 -0.63 9.48 -24.83
CA VAL A 89 -0.35 10.87 -25.24
C VAL A 89 1.07 11.03 -25.76
N GLN A 90 2.06 10.37 -25.16
CA GLN A 90 3.48 10.52 -25.52
C GLN A 90 3.88 9.75 -26.79
N HIS A 91 3.28 8.59 -27.07
CA HIS A 91 3.71 7.70 -28.16
C HIS A 91 2.61 7.40 -29.19
N GLY A 92 1.37 7.85 -28.98
CA GLY A 92 0.23 7.44 -29.79
C GLY A 92 -0.21 6.00 -29.49
N GLY A 93 -1.45 5.66 -29.84
CA GLY A 93 -2.05 4.36 -29.46
C GLY A 93 -1.37 3.13 -30.10
N SER A 94 -0.71 3.30 -31.24
CA SER A 94 -0.09 2.21 -32.01
C SER A 94 1.28 1.77 -31.47
N ASP A 95 2.05 2.68 -30.88
CA ASP A 95 3.39 2.38 -30.33
C ASP A 95 3.31 1.67 -28.97
N LEU A 96 2.23 1.91 -28.21
CA LEU A 96 1.95 1.23 -26.94
C LEU A 96 1.81 -0.29 -27.10
N LEU A 97 1.15 -0.74 -28.17
CA LEU A 97 1.04 -2.16 -28.49
C LEU A 97 2.40 -2.76 -28.84
N GLN A 98 3.28 -2.03 -29.53
CA GLN A 98 4.62 -2.54 -29.83
C GLN A 98 5.52 -2.66 -28.59
N LEU A 99 5.31 -1.80 -27.59
CA LEU A 99 6.11 -1.81 -26.36
C LEU A 99 5.73 -2.98 -25.44
N VAL A 100 4.42 -3.24 -25.28
CA VAL A 100 3.91 -4.39 -24.52
C VAL A 100 4.27 -5.72 -25.18
N MET A 101 4.31 -5.76 -26.51
CA MET A 101 4.62 -6.97 -27.29
C MET A 101 6.13 -7.18 -27.53
N ARG A 102 7.00 -6.36 -26.93
CA ARG A 102 8.47 -6.49 -27.01
C ARG A 102 9.08 -7.18 -25.78
N GLU A 103 8.30 -7.43 -24.74
CA GLU A 103 8.71 -8.22 -23.58
C GLU A 103 8.30 -9.69 -23.78
N ASP A 104 9.04 -10.40 -24.64
CA ASP A 104 9.07 -11.87 -24.76
C ASP A 104 10.52 -12.36 -24.94
#